data_AF-A0A8J2P4C7-F1
#
_entry.id   AF-A0A8J2P4C7-F1
#
_cell.length_a   1.000
_cell.length_b   1.000
_cell.length_c   1.000
_cell.angle_alpha   90.00
_cell.angle_beta   90.00
_cell.angle_gamma   90.00
#
_symmetry.space_group_name_H-M   'P 1'
#
loop_
_entity.id
_entity.type
_entity.pdbx_description
1 polymer ?
#
loop_
_entity_poly.entity_id
_entity_poly.type
_entity_poly.pdbx_seq_one_letter_code
_entity_poly.pdbx_strand_id
1 'polypeptide(L)' 'MICTLTPGKDACKGDSGSSLDWLDPKSQKYSAIGVVSFGDGCAKDDKPGVYARVSRYIKWIKKTTGATFCKP' A
#
# COMPACT_ATOMS: atom_id res chain seq x y z
N MET A 1 0.26 6.15 -8.17
CA MET A 1 -0.73 5.66 -7.21
C MET A 1 -1.08 4.21 -7.52
N ILE A 2 -1.71 3.52 -6.57
CA ILE A 2 -2.40 2.23 -6.70
C ILE A 2 -3.83 2.48 -6.24
N CYS A 3 -4.80 1.86 -6.90
CA CYS A 3 -6.19 1.84 -6.44
C CYS A 3 -6.56 0.39 -6.14
N THR A 4 -7.29 0.17 -5.05
CA THR A 4 -7.91 -1.12 -4.75
C THR A 4 -9.42 -0.91 -4.62
N LEU A 5 -10.18 -2.00 -4.76
CA LEU A 5 -11.60 -1.98 -4.49
C LEU A 5 -11.98 -3.31 -3.82
N THR A 6 -12.12 -3.30 -2.50
CA THR A 6 -12.62 -4.46 -1.75
C THR A 6 -13.53 -4.00 -0.61
N PRO A 7 -14.86 -4.16 -0.75
CA PRO A 7 -15.82 -3.72 0.26
C PRO A 7 -15.49 -4.23 1.67
N GLY A 8 -15.46 -3.32 2.63
CA GLY A 8 -15.19 -3.62 4.05
C GLY A 8 -13.73 -3.93 4.37
N LYS A 9 -12.81 -3.86 3.40
CA LYS A 9 -11.37 -4.12 3.60
C LYS A 9 -10.46 -3.04 3.02
N ASP A 10 -10.99 -2.20 2.14
CA ASP A 10 -10.25 -1.11 1.53
C ASP A 10 -9.97 0.02 2.53
N ALA A 11 -9.21 1.03 2.11
CA ALA A 11 -8.86 2.17 2.94
C ALA A 11 -10.11 2.86 3.54
N CYS A 12 -10.14 2.98 4.87
CA CYS A 12 -11.19 3.66 5.61
C CYS A 12 -10.72 5.05 6.10
N LYS A 13 -11.64 5.77 6.77
CA LYS A 13 -11.29 7.02 7.45
C LYS A 13 -10.38 6.72 8.65
N GLY A 14 -9.26 7.43 8.73
CA GLY A 14 -8.28 7.29 9.81
C GLY A 14 -7.08 6.39 9.49
N ASP A 15 -7.11 5.68 8.35
CA ASP A 15 -6.04 4.73 7.99
C ASP A 15 -4.88 5.38 7.24
N SER A 16 -4.89 6.69 7.02
CA SER A 16 -3.85 7.42 6.27
C SER A 16 -2.45 7.11 6.83
N GLY A 17 -1.55 6.67 5.95
CA GLY A 17 -0.19 6.28 6.30
C GLY A 17 0.01 4.78 6.62
N SER A 18 -1.06 4.00 6.77
CA SER A 18 -0.95 2.53 6.93
C SER A 18 -0.50 1.83 5.64
N SER A 19 -0.04 0.58 5.76
CA SER A 19 0.48 -0.20 4.64
C SER A 19 -0.62 -0.90 3.84
N LEU A 20 -0.43 -0.96 2.53
CA LEU A 20 -1.04 -1.98 1.68
C LEU A 20 0.02 -3.06 1.44
N ASP A 21 -0.22 -4.23 2.02
CA ASP A 21 0.72 -5.35 1.97
C ASP A 21 0.30 -6.40 0.94
N TRP A 22 1.28 -6.94 0.23
CA TRP A 22 1.11 -8.06 -0.69
C TRP A 22 1.86 -9.28 -0.17
N LEU A 23 1.17 -10.42 -0.10
CA LEU A 23 1.76 -11.72 0.22
C LEU A 23 2.21 -12.41 -1.06
N ASP A 24 3.51 -12.67 -1.19
CA ASP A 24 4.04 -13.47 -2.28
C ASP A 24 3.65 -14.95 -2.10
N PRO A 25 2.89 -15.56 -3.02
CA PRO A 25 2.51 -16.96 -2.90
C PRO A 25 3.70 -17.93 -2.96
N LYS A 26 4.83 -17.52 -3.57
CA LYS A 26 6.02 -18.38 -3.69
C LYS A 26 6.90 -18.31 -2.45
N SER A 27 7.27 -17.10 -2.03
CA SER A 27 8.19 -16.90 -0.91
C SER A 27 7.50 -16.85 0.46
N GLN A 28 6.16 -16.73 0.49
CA GLN A 28 5.36 -16.56 1.71
C GLN A 28 5.77 -15.33 2.54
N LYS A 29 6.29 -14.29 1.88
CA LYS A 29 6.72 -13.03 2.51
C LYS A 29 5.76 -11.91 2.17
N TYR A 30 5.51 -11.04 3.14
CA TYR A 30 4.78 -9.79 2.94
C TYR A 30 5.70 -8.69 2.43
N SER A 31 5.20 -7.88 1.51
CA SER A 31 5.86 -6.67 1.02
C SER A 31 4.88 -5.51 1.03
N ALA A 32 5.28 -4.38 1.63
CA ALA A 32 4.52 -3.14 1.58
C ALA A 32 4.59 -2.56 0.15
N ILE A 33 3.50 -2.68 -0.61
CA ILE A 33 3.40 -2.21 -2.00
C ILE A 33 2.77 -0.84 -2.12
N GLY A 34 2.01 -0.42 -1.10
CA GLY A 34 1.34 0.87 -1.05
C GLY A 34 1.31 1.46 0.36
N VAL A 35 1.05 2.77 0.42
CA VAL A 35 0.74 3.48 1.67
C VAL A 35 -0.60 4.18 1.47
N VAL A 36 -1.54 4.01 2.40
CA VAL A 36 -2.87 4.64 2.30
C VAL A 36 -2.72 6.15 2.19
N SER A 37 -3.28 6.71 1.12
CA SER A 37 -3.41 8.16 0.95
C SER A 37 -4.77 8.60 1.47
N PHE A 38 -5.84 8.11 0.85
CA PHE A 38 -7.22 8.41 1.22
C PHE A 38 -8.16 7.30 0.75
N GLY A 39 -9.31 7.21 1.39
CA GLY A 39 -10.41 6.32 1.05
C GLY A 39 -11.66 6.78 1.80
N ASP A 40 -12.83 6.40 1.30
CA ASP A 40 -14.11 6.74 1.92
C ASP A 40 -14.93 5.47 2.18
N GLY A 41 -15.23 5.21 3.44
CA GLY A 41 -16.09 4.11 3.85
C GLY A 41 -15.59 2.71 3.49
N CYS A 42 -14.28 2.47 3.36
CA CYS A 42 -13.73 1.13 3.13
C CYS A 42 -14.26 0.47 1.85
N ALA A 43 -14.20 1.19 0.73
CA ALA A 43 -14.84 0.80 -0.55
C ALA A 43 -16.37 0.73 -0.52
N LYS A 44 -17.00 1.53 0.34
CA LYS A 44 -18.45 1.74 0.29
C LYS A 44 -18.83 2.49 -1.00
N ASP A 45 -19.97 2.11 -1.57
CA ASP A 45 -20.54 2.72 -2.79
C ASP A 45 -19.56 2.68 -3.98
N ASP A 46 -18.78 1.60 -4.10
CA ASP A 46 -17.77 1.38 -5.15
C ASP A 46 -16.67 2.47 -5.24
N LYS A 47 -16.44 3.21 -4.15
CA LYS A 47 -15.37 4.21 -4.08
C LYS A 47 -14.03 3.54 -3.73
N PRO A 48 -13.06 3.45 -4.64
CA PRO A 48 -11.81 2.77 -4.36
C PRO A 48 -10.97 3.51 -3.31
N GLY A 49 -10.15 2.78 -2.55
CA GLY A 49 -9.07 3.39 -1.78
C GLY A 49 -7.90 3.74 -2.70
N VAL A 50 -7.20 4.81 -2.36
CA VAL A 50 -6.09 5.35 -3.14
C VAL A 50 -4.82 5.33 -2.31
N TYR A 51 -3.76 4.74 -2.88
CA TYR A 51 -2.52 4.44 -2.21
C TYR A 51 -1.32 5.04 -2.95
N ALA A 52 -0.36 5.59 -2.20
CA ALA A 52 0.94 5.96 -2.74
C ALA A 52 1.69 4.68 -3.14
N ARG A 53 2.17 4.60 -4.39
CA ARG A 53 2.83 3.40 -4.93
C ARG A 53 4.27 3.32 -4.42
N VAL A 54 4.55 2.44 -3.46
CA VAL A 54 5.89 2.32 -2.81
C VAL A 54 6.99 2.06 -3.84
N SER A 55 6.74 1.21 -4.84
CA SER A 55 7.71 0.88 -5.89
C SER A 55 8.24 2.11 -6.67
N ARG A 56 7.46 3.20 -6.75
CA ARG A 56 7.88 4.44 -7.41
C ARG A 56 8.89 5.24 -6.58
N TYR A 57 8.97 4.99 -5.27
CA TYR A 57 9.78 5.75 -4.32
C TYR A 57 10.96 4.99 -3.75
N ILE A 58 11.20 3.72 -4.15
CA ILE A 58 12.29 2.89 -3.61
C ILE A 58 13.65 3.59 -3.67
N LYS A 59 13.98 4.29 -4.77
CA LYS A 59 15.26 5.03 -4.87
C LYS A 59 15.38 6.11 -3.80
N TRP A 60 14.31 6.87 -3.57
CA TRP A 60 14.27 7.91 -2.54
C TRP A 60 14.32 7.30 -1.14
N ILE A 61 13.53 6.25 -0.86
CA ILE A 61 13.52 5.55 0.43
C ILE A 61 14.94 5.07 0.77
N LYS A 62 15.59 4.34 -0.15
CA LYS A 62 16.96 3.86 0.04
C LYS A 62 17.95 4.98 0.32
N LYS A 63 17.87 6.08 -0.44
CA LYS A 63 18.76 7.25 -0.27
C LYS A 63 18.55 7.91 1.09
N THR A 64 17.31 8.02 1.56
CA THR A 64 16.95 8.75 2.79
C THR A 64 17.21 7.93 4.04
N THR A 65 16.90 6.64 4.04
CA THR A 65 16.97 5.80 5.24
C THR A 65 18.23 4.96 5.34
N GLY A 66 18.99 4.81 4.25
CA GLY A 66 20.09 3.84 4.16
C GLY A 66 19.63 2.37 4.14
N ALA A 67 18.31 2.13 4.12
CA ALA A 67 17.77 0.78 4.13
C ALA A 67 18.08 0.02 2.84
N THR A 68 18.32 -1.29 2.99
CA THR A 68 18.45 -2.21 1.87
C THR A 68 17.06 -2.65 1.42
N PHE A 69 16.79 -2.55 0.12
CA PHE A 69 15.55 -3.08 -0.45
C PHE A 69 15.64 -4.61 -0.55
N CYS A 70 14.72 -5.31 0.10
CA CYS A 70 14.56 -6.75 -0.02
C CYS A 70 14.12 -7.08 -1.44
N LYS A 71 14.93 -7.85 -2.17
CA LYS A 71 14.50 -8.42 -3.45
C LYS A 71 13.57 -9.61 -3.17
N PRO A 72 12.45 -9.74 -3.90
CA PRO A 72 11.59 -10.91 -3.80
C PRO A 72 12.34 -12.19 -4.17
#